data_AF-A0A1Q9DZ24-F1
#
_entry.id   AF-A0A1Q9DZ24-F1
#
_cell.length_a   1.000
_cell.length_b   1.000
_cell.length_c   1.000
_cell.angle_alpha   90.00
_cell.angle_beta   90.00
_cell.angle_gamma   90.00
#
_symmetry.space_group_name_H-M   'P 1'
#
loop_
_entity.id
_entity.type
_entity.pdbx_description
1 polymer ?
#
loop_
_entity_poly.entity_id
_entity_poly.type
_entity_poly.pdbx_seq_one_letter_code
_entity_poly.pdbx_strand_id
1 'polypeptide(L)'
;MSKVLVTVTTCRYGSGDDDGDDDHDDDDDEEQDEDEDEDEEDEDDEDEEDEEEDEDEKKDEDDNDDVVGGARNQTYHQFFYLLRATEPFDVVAVSPEWCITINGRFSQHWSQVLQPGEEACESIQFVSGLTLRGDEVVVAYGINDCESDLLVIPAATVLGMLRPVESDLNVSLDDIEML
;
A
#
# COMPACT_ATOMS: atom_id res chain seq x y z
N MET A 1 22.88 -7.87 21.65
CA MET A 1 21.51 -8.42 21.75
C MET A 1 20.93 -8.50 20.36
N SER A 2 20.33 -9.64 19.95
CA SER A 2 19.78 -9.79 18.61
C SER A 2 18.60 -8.83 18.38
N LYS A 3 18.49 -8.30 17.16
CA LYS A 3 17.41 -7.40 16.73
C LYS A 3 16.78 -7.91 15.45
N VAL A 4 15.53 -7.53 15.21
CA VAL A 4 14.77 -7.90 14.02
C VAL A 4 14.33 -6.63 13.31
N LEU A 5 14.62 -6.53 12.01
CA LEU A 5 14.11 -5.49 11.15
C LEU A 5 12.79 -5.95 10.53
N VAL A 6 11.74 -5.15 10.68
CA VAL A 6 10.41 -5.38 10.13
C VAL A 6 10.02 -4.16 9.31
N THR A 7 9.14 -4.36 8.34
CA THR A 7 8.55 -3.30 7.52
C THR A 7 7.05 -3.31 7.71
N VAL A 8 6.44 -2.13 7.76
CA VAL A 8 4.98 -1.97 7.90
C VAL A 8 4.50 -1.02 6.83
N THR A 9 3.41 -1.41 6.18
CA THR A 9 2.68 -0.62 5.20
C THR A 9 1.47 0.04 5.86
N THR A 10 1.25 1.33 5.62
CA THR A 10 0.06 2.06 6.08
C THR A 10 -0.56 2.83 4.92
N CYS A 11 -1.88 2.75 4.75
CA CYS A 11 -2.60 3.64 3.84
C CYS A 11 -2.94 4.94 4.57
N ARG A 12 -2.61 6.10 3.98
CA ARG A 12 -3.18 7.38 4.41
C ARG A 12 -4.20 7.84 3.39
N TYR A 13 -5.40 8.09 3.88
CA TYR A 13 -6.37 8.91 3.17
C TYR A 13 -5.89 10.35 3.28
N GLY A 14 -5.71 11.01 2.12
CA GLY A 14 -5.57 12.45 2.11
C GLY A 14 -6.75 13.03 2.88
N SER A 15 -6.47 13.71 3.98
CA SER A 15 -7.44 14.56 4.67
C SER A 15 -7.75 15.69 3.71
N GLY A 16 -8.61 15.41 2.72
CA GLY A 16 -9.37 16.48 2.11
C GLY A 16 -10.04 17.18 3.26
N ASP A 17 -9.85 18.49 3.35
CA ASP A 17 -10.60 19.34 4.26
C ASP A 17 -12.07 19.13 3.95
N ASP A 18 -12.69 18.13 4.60
CA ASP A 18 -14.14 17.91 4.65
C ASP A 18 -14.66 19.03 5.56
N ASP A 19 -14.61 20.24 5.03
CA ASP A 19 -15.26 21.41 5.58
C ASP A 19 -16.77 21.18 5.44
N GLY A 20 -17.31 20.48 6.45
CA GLY A 20 -18.65 20.65 7.00
C GLY A 20 -19.82 20.78 6.04
N ASP A 21 -20.71 19.79 6.08
CA ASP A 21 -22.12 19.96 6.45
C ASP A 21 -22.88 18.78 5.84
N ASP A 22 -23.08 17.70 6.59
CA ASP A 22 -24.18 16.78 6.34
C ASP A 22 -24.62 16.16 7.68
N ASP A 23 -25.31 17.00 8.46
CA ASP A 23 -26.25 16.55 9.48
C ASP A 23 -27.37 15.76 8.77
N HIS A 24 -27.16 14.45 8.57
CA HIS A 24 -28.26 13.51 8.33
C HIS A 24 -28.28 12.48 9.47
N ASP A 25 -28.97 12.90 10.53
CA ASP A 25 -29.70 12.00 11.41
C ASP A 25 -30.67 11.20 10.56
N ASP A 26 -30.36 9.94 10.28
CA ASP A 26 -31.39 8.92 10.08
C ASP A 26 -30.95 7.65 10.80
N ASP A 27 -31.50 7.54 12.01
CA ASP A 27 -31.74 6.30 12.72
C ASP A 27 -32.37 5.26 11.77
N ASP A 28 -31.91 4.01 11.85
CA ASP A 28 -32.70 2.76 11.80
C ASP A 28 -31.71 1.61 11.50
N ASP A 29 -31.31 0.85 12.53
CA ASP A 29 -31.89 -0.46 12.85
C ASP A 29 -31.92 -1.39 11.61
N GLU A 30 -31.06 -2.41 11.60
CA GLU A 30 -31.49 -3.79 11.89
C GLU A 30 -30.31 -4.76 11.81
N GLU A 31 -30.21 -5.60 12.84
CA GLU A 31 -29.35 -6.77 12.86
C GLU A 31 -29.91 -7.82 11.89
N GLN A 32 -29.08 -8.32 10.96
CA GLN A 32 -29.40 -9.52 10.20
C GLN A 32 -28.16 -10.43 10.13
N ASP A 33 -28.21 -11.39 11.04
CA ASP A 33 -28.05 -12.82 10.88
C ASP A 33 -26.90 -13.40 10.02
N GLU A 34 -26.18 -14.27 10.72
CA GLU A 34 -25.31 -15.33 10.24
C GLU A 34 -26.05 -16.24 9.24
N ASP A 35 -25.47 -16.48 8.06
CA ASP A 35 -25.71 -17.73 7.33
C ASP A 35 -24.38 -18.23 6.76
N GLU A 36 -23.94 -19.34 7.35
CA GLU A 36 -22.98 -20.29 6.78
C GLU A 36 -23.67 -21.00 5.61
N ASP A 37 -23.11 -20.94 4.40
CA ASP A 37 -23.40 -21.93 3.38
C ASP A 37 -22.10 -22.35 2.69
N GLU A 38 -21.67 -23.55 3.03
CA GLU A 38 -20.89 -24.44 2.17
C GLU A 38 -21.71 -24.69 0.90
N ASP A 39 -21.11 -24.66 -0.29
CA ASP A 39 -21.54 -25.56 -1.36
C ASP A 39 -20.43 -25.76 -2.40
N GLU A 40 -20.28 -27.04 -2.72
CA GLU A 40 -19.36 -27.65 -3.66
C GLU A 40 -19.86 -27.54 -5.13
N GLU A 41 -19.08 -28.12 -6.03
CA GLU A 41 -19.45 -28.63 -7.37
C GLU A 41 -19.41 -27.57 -8.49
N ASP A 42 -18.41 -27.62 -9.38
CA ASP A 42 -18.16 -28.55 -10.49
C ASP A 42 -18.77 -28.06 -11.82
N GLU A 43 -18.06 -28.47 -12.87
CA GLU A 43 -18.48 -28.65 -14.26
C GLU A 43 -18.04 -27.60 -15.32
N ASP A 44 -17.29 -28.17 -16.25
CA ASP A 44 -16.97 -27.75 -17.61
C ASP A 44 -18.23 -27.39 -18.41
N ASP A 45 -18.10 -26.48 -19.39
CA ASP A 45 -18.79 -26.54 -20.71
C ASP A 45 -18.37 -25.28 -21.49
N GLU A 46 -17.53 -25.42 -22.51
CA GLU A 46 -17.85 -25.72 -23.93
C GLU A 46 -17.89 -24.44 -24.78
N ASP A 47 -17.18 -24.55 -25.90
CA ASP A 47 -17.00 -23.57 -26.96
C ASP A 47 -18.35 -23.13 -27.56
N GLU A 48 -18.54 -21.85 -27.88
CA GLU A 48 -19.30 -21.48 -29.08
C GLU A 48 -18.63 -20.31 -29.81
N GLU A 49 -18.45 -20.55 -31.12
CA GLU A 49 -17.97 -19.64 -32.13
C GLU A 49 -19.05 -18.62 -32.53
N ASP A 50 -18.58 -17.56 -33.19
CA ASP A 50 -19.19 -16.92 -34.36
C ASP A 50 -20.18 -15.72 -34.25
N GLU A 51 -19.99 -14.87 -35.27
CA GLU A 51 -20.84 -13.85 -35.92
C GLU A 51 -20.86 -12.45 -35.28
N GLU A 52 -20.07 -11.50 -35.79
CA GLU A 52 -20.29 -10.64 -36.98
C GLU A 52 -21.33 -9.53 -36.75
N GLU A 53 -20.83 -8.30 -37.00
CA GLU A 53 -21.51 -7.06 -37.42
C GLU A 53 -22.89 -6.70 -36.85
N ASP A 54 -22.96 -5.55 -36.16
CA ASP A 54 -23.88 -4.49 -36.60
C ASP A 54 -23.46 -3.12 -36.08
N GLU A 55 -23.35 -2.20 -37.03
CA GLU A 55 -23.24 -0.76 -36.86
C GLU A 55 -24.53 -0.22 -36.26
N ASP A 56 -24.47 0.56 -35.18
CA ASP A 56 -25.45 1.63 -34.97
C ASP A 56 -24.86 2.74 -34.09
N GLU A 57 -24.58 3.86 -34.75
CA GLU A 57 -24.23 5.14 -34.17
C GLU A 57 -25.37 5.62 -33.24
N LYS A 58 -25.16 5.52 -31.93
CA LYS A 58 -25.88 6.35 -30.96
C LYS A 58 -24.88 7.26 -30.26
N LYS A 59 -24.87 8.51 -30.72
CA LYS A 59 -24.33 9.65 -29.99
C LYS A 59 -25.31 10.00 -28.89
N ASP A 60 -25.15 9.36 -27.75
CA ASP A 60 -25.68 9.87 -26.51
C ASP A 60 -24.69 10.94 -26.04
N GLU A 61 -25.11 12.21 -26.17
CA GLU A 61 -24.49 13.35 -25.51
C GLU A 61 -24.79 13.20 -24.01
N ASP A 62 -24.06 12.29 -23.37
CA ASP A 62 -24.08 12.17 -21.92
C ASP A 62 -23.37 13.40 -21.36
N ASP A 63 -24.16 14.22 -20.67
CA ASP A 63 -23.72 15.18 -19.67
C ASP A 63 -22.86 14.41 -18.64
N ASN A 64 -21.60 14.17 -18.97
CA ASN A 64 -20.54 13.91 -18.01
C ASN A 64 -20.36 15.22 -17.24
N ASP A 65 -21.28 15.48 -16.31
CA ASP A 65 -20.90 16.10 -15.05
C ASP A 65 -19.83 15.17 -14.47
N ASP A 66 -18.60 15.50 -14.89
CA ASP A 66 -17.30 15.06 -14.41
C ASP A 66 -17.28 15.32 -12.90
N VAL A 67 -18.06 14.53 -12.17
CA VAL A 67 -17.65 14.02 -10.88
C VAL A 67 -16.49 13.09 -11.21
N VAL A 68 -15.36 13.68 -11.62
CA VAL A 68 -14.04 13.24 -11.22
C VAL A 68 -14.10 13.32 -9.71
N GLY A 69 -14.80 12.36 -9.11
CA GLY A 69 -14.89 12.14 -7.68
C GLY A 69 -13.46 11.86 -7.31
N GLY A 70 -12.78 12.95 -6.95
CA GLY A 70 -11.34 13.04 -7.04
C GLY A 70 -10.82 11.83 -6.33
N ALA A 71 -10.25 10.88 -7.08
CA ALA A 71 -9.75 9.62 -6.55
C ALA A 71 -8.81 10.04 -5.44
N ARG A 72 -9.36 10.03 -4.20
CA ARG A 72 -8.79 10.76 -3.08
C ARG A 72 -7.40 10.17 -2.96
N ASN A 73 -6.39 11.04 -2.92
CA ASN A 73 -4.97 10.73 -3.13
C ASN A 73 -4.47 9.74 -2.08
N GLN A 74 -4.87 8.47 -2.19
CA GLN A 74 -4.55 7.39 -1.28
C GLN A 74 -3.12 7.01 -1.60
N THR A 75 -2.26 7.22 -0.61
CA THR A 75 -0.84 6.89 -0.75
C THR A 75 -0.50 5.88 0.34
N TYR A 76 0.12 4.78 -0.08
CA TYR A 76 0.64 3.78 0.83
C TYR A 76 2.06 4.15 1.21
N HIS A 77 2.25 4.39 2.51
CA HIS A 77 3.54 4.69 3.08
C HIS A 77 4.10 3.45 3.77
N GLN A 78 5.42 3.38 3.76
CA GLN A 78 6.20 2.30 4.31
C GLN A 78 7.05 2.83 5.47
N PHE A 79 7.29 1.97 6.44
CA PHE A 79 8.09 2.26 7.62
C PHE A 79 8.97 1.06 7.93
N PHE A 80 10.23 1.30 8.30
CA PHE A 80 11.07 0.29 8.92
C PHE A 80 10.98 0.40 10.44
N TYR A 81 10.77 -0.74 11.09
CA TYR A 81 10.79 -0.90 12.53
C TYR A 81 11.95 -1.81 12.92
N LEU A 82 12.71 -1.42 13.94
CA LEU A 82 13.72 -2.26 14.54
C LEU A 82 13.24 -2.71 15.91
N LEU A 83 13.03 -4.01 16.09
CA LEU A 83 12.52 -4.61 17.30
C LEU A 83 13.61 -5.39 18.05
N ARG A 84 13.44 -5.55 19.36
CA ARG A 84 14.19 -6.56 20.12
C ARG A 84 13.76 -7.95 19.67
N ALA A 85 14.72 -8.87 19.47
CA ALA A 85 14.41 -10.25 19.08
C ALA A 85 13.90 -11.13 20.23
N THR A 86 13.79 -10.57 21.44
CA THR A 86 13.35 -11.24 22.64
C THR A 86 12.27 -10.43 23.32
N GLU A 87 11.37 -11.10 24.04
CA GLU A 87 10.34 -10.48 24.87
C GLU A 87 10.94 -9.34 25.75
N PRO A 88 10.28 -8.16 25.82
CA PRO A 88 8.92 -7.86 25.34
C PRO A 88 8.79 -7.41 23.87
N PHE A 89 9.79 -7.66 23.01
CA PHE A 89 9.80 -7.27 21.59
C PHE A 89 9.62 -5.77 21.35
N ASP A 90 10.18 -4.94 22.24
CA ASP A 90 10.09 -3.48 22.14
C ASP A 90 10.54 -2.95 20.78
N VAL A 91 9.82 -1.94 20.27
CA VAL A 91 10.28 -1.11 19.17
C VAL A 91 11.41 -0.22 19.68
N VAL A 92 12.61 -0.43 19.12
CA VAL A 92 13.83 0.29 19.49
C VAL A 92 14.04 1.50 18.60
N ALA A 93 13.69 1.39 17.31
CA ALA A 93 13.84 2.46 16.35
C ALA A 93 12.80 2.35 15.23
N VAL A 94 12.47 3.49 14.62
CA VAL A 94 11.50 3.62 13.52
C VAL A 94 12.09 4.56 12.46
N SER A 95 11.90 4.26 11.17
CA SER A 95 12.27 5.18 10.10
C SER A 95 11.24 6.31 9.95
N PRO A 96 11.59 7.45 9.33
CA PRO A 96 10.60 8.31 8.70
C PRO A 96 9.72 7.51 7.73
N GLU A 97 8.58 8.09 7.39
CA GLU A 97 7.76 7.61 6.28
C GLU A 97 8.56 7.66 4.97
N TRP A 98 8.40 6.62 4.16
CA TRP A 98 8.91 6.54 2.81
C TRP A 98 7.89 5.84 1.92
N CYS A 99 8.05 5.92 0.61
CA CYS A 99 7.22 5.20 -0.33
C CYS A 99 8.09 4.66 -1.47
N ILE A 100 7.58 3.70 -2.22
CA ILE A 100 8.27 3.20 -3.40
C ILE A 100 7.77 4.06 -4.57
N THR A 101 8.71 4.64 -5.31
CA THR A 101 8.37 5.48 -6.46
C THR A 101 7.72 4.64 -7.55
N ILE A 102 6.99 5.31 -8.44
CA ILE A 102 6.38 4.74 -9.64
C ILE A 102 7.42 3.96 -10.43
N ASN A 103 7.33 2.63 -10.38
CA ASN A 103 8.21 1.71 -11.07
C ASN A 103 7.40 0.44 -11.39
N GLY A 104 6.87 0.36 -12.62
CA GLY A 104 5.96 -0.69 -13.04
C GLY A 104 5.30 -0.37 -14.38
N ARG A 105 4.66 -1.36 -15.02
CA ARG A 105 3.97 -1.12 -16.30
C ARG A 105 2.67 -0.36 -16.08
N PHE A 106 1.93 -0.68 -15.03
CA PHE A 106 0.67 0.00 -14.68
C PHE A 106 0.89 1.44 -14.24
N SER A 107 2.07 1.75 -13.72
CA SER A 107 2.48 3.06 -13.26
C SER A 107 2.92 4.01 -14.39
N GLN A 108 3.09 3.50 -15.61
CA GLN A 108 3.60 4.31 -16.74
C GLN A 108 2.69 5.49 -17.06
N HIS A 109 1.37 5.35 -16.89
CA HIS A 109 0.45 6.45 -17.10
C HIS A 109 0.74 7.64 -16.16
N TRP A 110 1.02 7.36 -14.88
CA TRP A 110 1.37 8.39 -13.90
C TRP A 110 2.64 9.15 -14.28
N SER A 111 3.64 8.46 -14.82
CA SER A 111 4.87 9.13 -15.29
C SER A 111 4.65 10.13 -16.43
N GLN A 112 3.53 10.03 -17.16
CA GLN A 112 3.17 10.95 -18.25
C GLN A 112 2.43 12.20 -17.76
N VAL A 113 1.80 12.14 -16.59
CA VAL A 113 1.04 13.25 -16.00
C VAL A 113 1.87 14.06 -14.99
N LEU A 114 2.92 13.48 -14.42
CA LEU A 114 3.84 14.20 -13.52
C LEU A 114 4.65 15.26 -14.27
N GLN A 115 4.75 16.44 -13.67
CA GLN A 115 5.62 17.49 -14.18
C GLN A 115 7.09 17.15 -13.94
N PRO A 116 8.03 17.73 -14.72
CA PRO A 116 9.46 17.52 -14.49
C PRO A 116 9.87 17.91 -13.06
N GLY A 117 10.36 16.94 -12.30
CA GLY A 117 10.80 17.13 -10.91
C GLY A 117 9.72 16.84 -9.86
N GLU A 118 8.51 16.46 -10.27
CA GLU A 118 7.52 15.88 -9.37
C GLU A 118 7.86 14.39 -9.14
N GLU A 119 7.89 14.00 -7.87
CA GLU A 119 7.95 12.61 -7.46
C GLU A 119 6.58 12.23 -6.92
N ALA A 120 6.06 11.09 -7.37
CA ALA A 120 4.88 10.50 -6.77
C ALA A 120 5.18 9.06 -6.35
N CYS A 121 4.50 8.68 -5.28
CA CYS A 121 4.40 7.31 -4.83
C CYS A 121 3.39 6.60 -5.71
N GLU A 122 3.55 5.30 -5.88
CA GLU A 122 2.45 4.50 -6.44
C GLU A 122 1.24 4.54 -5.51
N SER A 123 0.04 4.53 -6.10
CA SER A 123 -1.22 4.65 -5.38
C SER A 123 -1.55 3.42 -4.53
N ILE A 124 -1.12 2.21 -4.91
CA ILE A 124 -1.37 0.98 -4.13
C ILE A 124 -0.10 0.14 -4.08
N GLN A 125 0.49 0.01 -2.89
CA GLN A 125 1.71 -0.78 -2.65
C GLN A 125 1.68 -1.50 -1.32
N PHE A 126 2.00 -2.79 -1.35
CA PHE A 126 2.08 -3.62 -0.15
C PHE A 126 3.43 -4.33 -0.08
N VAL A 127 4.19 -4.06 0.97
CA VAL A 127 5.43 -4.81 1.20
C VAL A 127 5.06 -6.18 1.75
N SER A 128 5.44 -7.23 1.02
CA SER A 128 5.11 -8.62 1.34
C SER A 128 6.23 -9.35 2.07
N GLY A 129 7.47 -8.88 1.96
CA GLY A 129 8.61 -9.53 2.62
C GLY A 129 9.90 -8.74 2.59
N LEU A 130 10.82 -9.14 3.47
CA LEU A 130 12.14 -8.55 3.61
C LEU A 130 13.18 -9.64 3.84
N THR A 131 14.34 -9.52 3.19
CA THR A 131 15.49 -10.39 3.44
C THR A 131 16.80 -9.61 3.35
N LEU A 132 17.83 -10.10 4.04
CA LEU A 132 19.19 -9.56 3.97
C LEU A 132 20.02 -10.39 2.99
N ARG A 133 20.66 -9.73 2.02
CA ARG A 133 21.57 -10.32 1.04
C ARG A 133 22.92 -9.61 1.08
N GLY A 134 23.82 -10.09 1.94
CA GLY A 134 25.08 -9.38 2.19
C GLY A 134 24.82 -8.04 2.86
N ASP A 135 25.27 -6.95 2.23
CA ASP A 135 25.09 -5.58 2.73
C ASP A 135 23.85 -4.89 2.14
N GLU A 136 22.90 -5.66 1.61
CA GLU A 136 21.68 -5.18 0.97
C GLU A 136 20.44 -5.74 1.65
N VAL A 137 19.43 -4.90 1.81
CA VAL A 137 18.07 -5.27 2.18
C VAL A 137 17.27 -5.40 0.88
N VAL A 138 16.72 -6.59 0.65
CA VAL A 138 15.82 -6.87 -0.48
C VAL A 138 14.40 -6.88 0.04
N VAL A 139 13.57 -6.00 -0.51
CA VAL A 139 12.16 -5.81 -0.16
C VAL A 139 11.31 -6.32 -1.31
N ALA A 140 10.46 -7.30 -1.03
CA ALA A 140 9.44 -7.76 -1.98
C ALA A 140 8.16 -6.96 -1.76
N TYR A 141 7.54 -6.49 -2.85
CA TYR A 141 6.32 -5.71 -2.77
C TYR A 141 5.38 -5.97 -3.94
N GLY A 142 4.07 -5.80 -3.70
CA GLY A 142 3.02 -5.81 -4.71
C GLY A 142 2.66 -4.39 -5.16
N ILE A 143 2.20 -4.25 -6.40
CA ILE A 143 1.81 -3.00 -7.06
C ILE A 143 0.40 -3.18 -7.62
N ASN A 144 -0.54 -2.33 -7.19
CA ASN A 144 -1.93 -2.31 -7.67
C ASN A 144 -2.61 -3.69 -7.72
N ASP A 145 -2.29 -4.56 -6.75
CA ASP A 145 -2.77 -5.95 -6.63
C ASP A 145 -2.60 -6.83 -7.88
N CYS A 146 -1.78 -6.40 -8.84
CA CYS A 146 -1.62 -7.04 -10.15
C CYS A 146 -0.16 -7.43 -10.45
N GLU A 147 0.80 -6.65 -9.96
CA GLU A 147 2.22 -6.87 -10.20
C GLU A 147 2.98 -7.08 -8.90
N SER A 148 4.18 -7.66 -9.02
CA SER A 148 5.15 -7.75 -7.93
C SER A 148 6.52 -7.38 -8.45
N ASP A 149 7.32 -6.75 -7.58
CA ASP A 149 8.70 -6.38 -7.90
C ASP A 149 9.57 -6.46 -6.63
N LEU A 150 10.87 -6.27 -6.82
CA LEU A 150 11.89 -6.29 -5.78
C LEU A 150 12.63 -4.96 -5.72
N LEU A 151 12.63 -4.35 -4.54
CA LEU A 151 13.43 -3.17 -4.23
C LEU A 151 14.69 -3.59 -3.48
N VAL A 152 15.86 -3.21 -4.00
CA VAL A 152 17.15 -3.48 -3.36
C VAL A 152 17.69 -2.18 -2.77
N ILE A 153 17.87 -2.15 -1.46
CA ILE A 153 18.34 -0.98 -0.70
C ILE A 153 19.62 -1.34 0.03
N PRO A 154 20.69 -0.53 -0.03
CA PRO A 154 21.85 -0.75 0.83
C PRO A 154 21.45 -0.76 2.31
N ALA A 155 21.91 -1.75 3.07
CA ALA A 155 21.57 -1.90 4.49
C ALA A 155 21.99 -0.65 5.29
N ALA A 156 23.12 -0.03 4.95
CA ALA A 156 23.56 1.23 5.55
C ALA A 156 22.54 2.38 5.36
N THR A 157 21.84 2.43 4.22
CA THR A 157 20.78 3.41 3.97
C THR A 157 19.60 3.16 4.89
N VAL A 158 19.13 1.92 4.97
CA VAL A 158 18.00 1.53 5.85
C VAL A 158 18.34 1.84 7.31
N LEU A 159 19.52 1.43 7.78
CA LEU A 159 19.98 1.72 9.14
C LEU A 159 20.13 3.22 9.40
N GLY A 160 20.58 4.00 8.42
CA GLY A 160 20.70 5.46 8.52
C GLY A 160 19.35 6.19 8.59
N MET A 161 18.27 5.56 8.10
CA MET A 161 16.91 6.08 8.21
C MET A 161 16.34 5.89 9.63
N LEU A 162 16.77 4.89 10.38
CA LEU A 162 16.21 4.58 11.69
C LEU A 162 16.48 5.68 12.72
N ARG A 163 15.44 6.06 13.45
CA ARG A 163 15.48 6.98 14.59
C ARG A 163 15.07 6.22 15.85
N PRO A 164 15.83 6.33 16.95
CA PRO A 164 15.44 5.69 18.20
C PRO A 164 14.07 6.17 18.65
N VAL A 165 13.31 5.26 19.24
CA VAL A 165 12.12 5.61 19.99
C VAL A 165 12.55 5.95 21.41
N GLU A 166 12.14 7.12 21.90
CA GLU A 166 12.25 7.43 23.33
C GLU A 166 11.28 6.48 24.05
N SER A 167 11.83 5.45 24.70
CA SER A 167 11.07 4.68 25.67
C SER A 167 11.46 5.12 27.06
N ASP A 168 10.49 5.12 27.97
CA ASP A 168 10.71 5.35 29.41
C ASP A 168 11.71 4.32 30.01
N LEU A 169 12.07 3.29 29.23
CA LEU A 169 13.01 2.22 29.56
C LEU A 169 14.42 2.48 29.00
N ASN A 170 14.95 3.71 29.06
CA ASN A 170 16.38 4.06 28.84
C ASN A 170 17.12 3.13 27.85
N VAL A 171 16.68 3.07 26.59
CA VAL A 171 17.35 2.26 25.56
C VAL A 171 18.37 3.14 24.84
N SER A 172 19.67 2.86 25.04
CA SER A 172 20.72 3.58 24.33
C SER A 172 20.86 3.08 22.89
N LEU A 173 21.00 4.02 21.95
CA LEU A 173 21.37 3.75 20.56
C LEU A 173 22.77 3.14 20.41
N ASP A 174 23.66 3.35 21.39
CA ASP A 174 25.01 2.81 21.34
C ASP A 174 25.02 1.28 21.42
N ASP A 175 23.91 0.67 21.87
CA ASP A 175 23.70 -0.78 21.80
C ASP A 175 23.28 -1.25 20.40
N ILE A 176 23.14 -0.33 19.43
CA ILE A 176 23.04 -0.60 17.98
C ILE A 176 24.43 -0.67 17.33
N GLU A 177 25.40 -1.23 18.04
CA GLU A 177 26.39 -2.07 17.38
C GLU A 177 25.72 -3.38 16.97
N MET A 178 25.22 -3.48 15.73
CA MET A 178 25.14 -4.72 14.93
C MET A 178 24.38 -4.54 13.61
N LEU A 179 25.07 -4.82 12.50
CA LEU A 179 24.84 -5.99 11.64
C LEU A 179 26.20 -6.59 11.27
#